data_AF-A0A150QWQ7-F1
#
_entry.id   AF-A0A150QWQ7-F1
#
_cell.length_a   1.000
_cell.length_b   1.000
_cell.length_c   1.000
_cell.angle_alpha   90.00
_cell.angle_beta   90.00
_cell.angle_gamma   90.00
#
_symmetry.space_group_name_H-M   'P 1'
#
loop_
_entity.id
_entity.type
_entity.pdbx_description
1 polymer ?
#
loop_
_entity_poly.entity_id
_entity_poly.type
_entity_poly.pdbx_seq_one_letter_code
_entity_poly.pdbx_strand_id
1 'polypeptide(L)'
;MTNDAIDELRAMTESQYEELAAALSLHAKRVANRKRWAGSNPFGTASESEDFVYRVVEKVISGIRPWSRASNHSLRQHLFESIRSEVDNLSKLKENVARDEFDGQPIADTFVQTPEQLLEQKQWAQHVEKLLYEVASDDPLLRQIVELWLEGYDKPADMAEHLGLSVERINVGLRKISRRLHAENTRSKIEATT
;
A
#
# COMPACT_ATOMS: atom_id res chain seq x y z
N MET A 1 -0.20 -18.07 -25.55
CA MET A 1 -1.14 -17.21 -24.81
C MET A 1 -0.36 -15.99 -24.38
N THR A 2 -0.68 -14.82 -24.90
CA THR A 2 -0.15 -13.54 -24.40
C THR A 2 -0.64 -13.35 -22.96
N ASN A 3 0.26 -12.96 -22.06
CA ASN A 3 -0.10 -12.67 -20.68
C ASN A 3 -0.50 -11.19 -20.62
N ASP A 4 -1.79 -10.91 -20.42
CA ASP A 4 -2.35 -9.57 -20.33
C ASP A 4 -1.56 -8.66 -19.36
N ALA A 5 -1.04 -9.23 -18.26
CA ALA A 5 -0.25 -8.47 -17.29
C ALA A 5 1.10 -8.00 -17.87
N ILE A 6 1.75 -8.84 -18.70
CA ILE A 6 2.99 -8.46 -19.39
C ILE A 6 2.72 -7.33 -20.37
N ASP A 7 1.63 -7.43 -21.14
CA ASP A 7 1.27 -6.43 -22.13
C ASP A 7 0.92 -5.08 -21.48
N GLU A 8 0.21 -5.10 -20.35
CA GLU A 8 -0.11 -3.90 -19.57
C GLU A 8 1.14 -3.25 -18.96
N LEU A 9 2.06 -4.04 -18.37
CA LEU A 9 3.31 -3.52 -17.82
C LEU A 9 4.22 -2.94 -18.90
N ARG A 10 4.28 -3.58 -20.08
CA ARG A 10 5.05 -3.08 -21.23
C ARG A 10 4.49 -1.80 -21.82
N ALA A 11 3.19 -1.55 -21.66
CA ALA A 11 2.56 -0.32 -22.10
C ALA A 11 2.83 0.86 -21.16
N MET A 12 3.33 0.62 -19.95
CA MET A 12 3.71 1.68 -19.01
C MET A 12 5.02 2.35 -19.44
N THR A 13 5.10 3.66 -19.24
CA THR A 13 6.39 4.35 -19.30
C THR A 13 7.26 3.95 -18.10
N GLU A 14 8.56 4.20 -18.19
CA GLU A 14 9.51 3.95 -17.10
C GLU A 14 9.07 4.68 -15.81
N SER A 15 8.72 5.96 -15.91
CA SER A 15 8.22 6.74 -14.76
C SER A 15 6.92 6.17 -14.17
N GLN A 16 5.98 5.69 -15.00
CA GLN A 16 4.75 5.06 -14.49
C GLN A 16 5.05 3.75 -13.74
N TYR A 17 6.02 2.98 -14.24
CA TYR A 17 6.45 1.75 -13.60
C TYR A 17 7.17 2.02 -12.27
N GLU A 18 8.07 3.01 -12.23
CA GLU A 18 8.75 3.42 -11.00
C GLU A 18 7.77 3.90 -9.92
N GLU A 19 6.80 4.73 -10.30
CA GLU A 19 5.72 5.17 -9.39
C GLU A 19 4.89 4.00 -8.86
N LEU A 20 4.57 3.03 -9.72
CA LEU A 20 3.85 1.82 -9.33
C LEU A 20 4.68 0.97 -8.36
N ALA A 21 5.95 0.73 -8.66
CA ALA A 21 6.86 -0.05 -7.83
C ALA A 21 7.03 0.58 -6.44
N ALA A 22 7.28 1.90 -6.38
CA ALA A 22 7.38 2.63 -5.11
C ALA A 22 6.10 2.53 -4.28
N ALA A 23 4.93 2.66 -4.91
CA ALA A 23 3.64 2.53 -4.23
C ALA A 23 3.39 1.11 -3.69
N LEU A 24 3.77 0.09 -4.46
CA LEU A 24 3.68 -1.32 -4.06
C LEU A 24 4.62 -1.64 -2.89
N SER A 25 5.87 -1.14 -2.91
CA SER A 25 6.85 -1.35 -1.84
C SER A 25 6.40 -0.71 -0.53
N LEU A 26 5.88 0.52 -0.60
CA LEU A 26 5.32 1.20 0.56
C LEU A 26 4.08 0.46 1.11
N HIS A 27 3.23 -0.08 0.24
CA HIS A 27 2.09 -0.89 0.65
C HIS A 27 2.53 -2.18 1.34
N ALA A 28 3.49 -2.92 0.77
CA ALA A 28 4.05 -4.13 1.37
C ALA A 28 4.56 -3.86 2.80
N LYS A 29 5.34 -2.78 2.98
CA LYS A 29 5.82 -2.32 4.30
C LYS A 29 4.67 -2.03 5.27
N ARG A 30 3.64 -1.30 4.84
CA ARG A 30 2.49 -0.98 5.69
C ARG A 30 1.71 -2.23 6.12
N VAL A 31 1.41 -3.12 5.17
CA VAL A 31 0.68 -4.35 5.46
C VAL A 31 1.49 -5.21 6.43
N ALA A 32 2.80 -5.32 6.21
CA ALA A 32 3.66 -6.11 7.08
C ALA A 32 3.86 -5.52 8.48
N ASN A 33 3.99 -4.20 8.60
CA ASN A 33 4.08 -3.53 9.91
C ASN A 33 2.83 -3.75 10.77
N ARG A 34 1.68 -4.08 10.16
CA ARG A 34 0.44 -4.42 10.86
C ARG A 34 0.34 -5.89 11.26
N LYS A 35 1.28 -6.73 10.83
CA LYS A 35 1.32 -8.15 11.20
C LYS A 35 2.21 -8.37 12.40
N ARG A 36 1.87 -9.40 13.17
CA ARG A 36 2.76 -9.95 14.18
C ARG A 36 3.72 -10.90 13.49
N TRP A 37 5.00 -10.75 13.77
CA TRP A 37 6.08 -11.59 13.26
C TRP A 37 6.76 -12.25 14.46
N ALA A 38 7.17 -13.51 14.32
CA ALA A 38 7.97 -14.20 15.33
C ALA A 38 9.38 -13.62 15.49
N GLY A 39 9.84 -12.83 14.52
CA GLY A 39 11.17 -12.24 14.46
C GLY A 39 11.11 -10.82 13.92
N SER A 40 12.19 -10.38 13.27
CA SER A 40 12.20 -9.10 12.58
C SER A 40 11.17 -9.09 11.44
N ASN A 41 10.53 -7.93 11.24
CA ASN A 41 9.72 -7.71 10.06
C ASN A 41 10.59 -7.96 8.81
N PRO A 42 10.19 -8.86 7.88
CA PRO A 42 10.98 -9.18 6.70
C PRO A 42 11.09 -8.03 5.68
N PHE A 43 10.49 -6.88 5.94
CA PHE A 43 10.53 -5.68 5.09
C PHE A 43 11.17 -4.48 5.82
N GLY A 44 12.18 -4.75 6.65
CA GLY A 44 12.87 -3.73 7.45
C GLY A 44 13.56 -2.66 6.62
N THR A 45 13.97 -3.00 5.39
CA THR A 45 14.64 -2.09 4.44
C THR A 45 13.79 -1.79 3.20
N ALA A 46 14.17 -0.75 2.44
CA ALA A 46 13.58 -0.49 1.12
C ALA A 46 13.87 -1.63 0.12
N SER A 47 15.11 -2.10 0.08
CA SER A 47 15.53 -3.20 -0.79
C SER A 47 14.70 -4.47 -0.55
N GLU A 48 14.47 -4.87 0.69
CA GLU A 48 13.68 -6.07 1.00
C GLU A 48 12.21 -5.94 0.58
N SER A 49 11.64 -4.73 0.70
CA SER A 49 10.28 -4.46 0.22
C SER A 49 10.18 -4.47 -1.31
N GLU A 50 11.21 -3.95 -1.99
CA GLU A 50 11.29 -3.98 -3.46
C GLU A 50 11.49 -5.40 -3.98
N ASP A 51 12.42 -6.17 -3.41
CA ASP A 51 12.64 -7.59 -3.73
C ASP A 51 11.37 -8.42 -3.56
N PHE A 52 10.58 -8.10 -2.53
CA PHE A 52 9.28 -8.72 -2.36
C PHE A 52 8.28 -8.33 -3.45
N VAL A 53 8.18 -7.04 -3.78
CA VAL A 53 7.34 -6.57 -4.88
C VAL A 53 7.74 -7.25 -6.19
N TYR A 54 9.03 -7.34 -6.50
CA TYR A 54 9.52 -8.04 -7.69
C TYR A 54 9.06 -9.49 -7.74
N ARG A 55 9.15 -10.23 -6.62
CA ARG A 55 8.63 -11.61 -6.54
C ARG A 55 7.13 -11.69 -6.77
N VAL A 56 6.35 -10.73 -6.28
CA VAL A 56 4.89 -10.70 -6.52
C VAL A 56 4.58 -10.40 -7.98
N VAL A 57 5.27 -9.41 -8.58
CA VAL A 57 5.14 -9.09 -10.00
C VAL A 57 5.53 -10.30 -10.85
N GLU A 58 6.62 -10.97 -10.53
CA GLU A 58 7.08 -12.21 -11.17
C GLU A 58 6.00 -13.30 -11.16
N LYS A 59 5.34 -13.52 -10.01
CA LYS A 59 4.22 -14.47 -9.89
C LYS A 59 3.03 -14.10 -10.78
N VAL A 60 2.77 -12.81 -10.99
CA VAL A 60 1.67 -12.36 -11.88
C VAL A 60 2.05 -12.56 -13.35
N ILE A 61 3.25 -12.14 -13.76
CA ILE A 61 3.71 -12.28 -15.16
C ILE A 61 4.02 -13.72 -15.57
N SER A 62 4.34 -14.61 -14.62
CA SER A 62 4.50 -16.04 -14.86
C SER A 62 3.15 -16.79 -14.90
N GLY A 63 2.05 -16.12 -14.54
CA GLY A 63 0.71 -16.71 -14.52
C GLY A 63 0.40 -17.54 -13.26
N ILE A 64 1.29 -17.55 -12.25
CA ILE A 64 1.02 -18.17 -10.95
C ILE A 64 -0.14 -17.45 -10.24
N ARG A 65 -0.19 -16.12 -10.36
CA ARG A 65 -1.30 -15.26 -9.92
C ARG A 65 -1.88 -14.57 -11.17
N PRO A 66 -2.75 -15.25 -11.93
CA PRO A 66 -3.17 -14.76 -13.23
C PRO A 66 -4.04 -13.51 -13.08
N TRP A 67 -3.73 -12.49 -13.88
CA TRP A 67 -4.58 -11.34 -14.12
C TRP A 67 -5.00 -11.31 -15.59
N SER A 68 -6.22 -10.84 -15.84
CA SER A 68 -6.73 -10.65 -17.20
C SER A 68 -7.38 -9.28 -17.32
N ARG A 69 -7.28 -8.65 -18.49
CA ARG A 69 -7.91 -7.34 -18.75
C ARG A 69 -9.45 -7.44 -18.74
N ALA A 70 -9.99 -8.63 -18.93
CA ALA A 70 -11.43 -8.92 -18.78
C ALA A 70 -11.90 -8.98 -17.31
N SER A 71 -10.99 -8.89 -16.34
CA SER A 71 -11.34 -8.87 -14.92
C SER A 71 -11.95 -7.52 -14.51
N ASN A 72 -12.74 -7.52 -13.43
CA ASN A 72 -13.42 -6.31 -12.94
C ASN A 72 -12.48 -5.32 -12.22
N HIS A 73 -11.18 -5.59 -12.17
CA HIS A 73 -10.20 -4.77 -11.45
C HIS A 73 -8.91 -4.59 -12.25
N SER A 74 -8.29 -3.43 -12.06
CA SER A 74 -7.05 -3.05 -12.75
C SER A 74 -5.86 -3.92 -12.33
N LEU A 75 -4.83 -4.02 -13.18
CA LEU A 75 -3.58 -4.70 -12.83
C LEU A 75 -2.96 -4.13 -11.56
N ARG A 76 -3.01 -2.81 -11.38
CA ARG A 76 -2.56 -2.15 -10.15
C ARG A 76 -3.29 -2.73 -8.94
N GLN A 77 -4.62 -2.75 -8.93
CA GLN A 77 -5.38 -3.32 -7.81
C GLN A 77 -5.02 -4.79 -7.57
N HIS A 78 -4.87 -5.58 -8.64
CA HIS A 78 -4.47 -6.97 -8.52
C HIS A 78 -3.10 -7.16 -7.84
N LEU A 79 -2.13 -6.30 -8.15
CA LEU A 79 -0.80 -6.34 -7.53
C LEU A 79 -0.85 -5.97 -6.04
N PHE A 80 -1.63 -4.96 -5.65
CA PHE A 80 -1.84 -4.61 -4.24
C PHE A 80 -2.48 -5.77 -3.46
N GLU A 81 -3.53 -6.40 -4.01
CA GLU A 81 -4.17 -7.57 -3.39
C GLU A 81 -3.24 -8.77 -3.31
N SER A 82 -2.42 -9.00 -4.33
CA SER A 82 -1.42 -10.06 -4.35
C SER A 82 -0.34 -9.85 -3.29
N ILE A 83 0.14 -8.61 -3.11
CA ILE A 83 1.06 -8.24 -2.03
C ILE A 83 0.45 -8.54 -0.67
N ARG A 84 -0.78 -8.07 -0.42
CA ARG A 84 -1.46 -8.31 0.85
C ARG A 84 -1.62 -9.80 1.12
N SER A 85 -2.06 -10.57 0.13
CA SER A 85 -2.21 -12.03 0.23
C SER A 85 -0.89 -12.73 0.53
N GLU A 86 0.21 -12.30 -0.10
CA GLU A 86 1.54 -12.88 0.13
C GLU A 86 2.09 -12.51 1.52
N VAL A 87 1.92 -11.27 1.98
CA VAL A 87 2.28 -10.87 3.35
C VAL A 87 1.46 -11.64 4.38
N ASP A 88 0.15 -11.80 4.14
CA ASP A 88 -0.73 -12.61 4.99
C ASP A 88 -0.24 -14.06 5.07
N ASN A 89 0.11 -14.66 3.93
CA ASN A 89 0.64 -16.01 3.87
C ASN A 89 1.98 -16.12 4.61
N LEU A 90 2.90 -15.19 4.39
CA LEU A 90 4.19 -15.15 5.09
C LEU A 90 4.03 -15.06 6.61
N SER A 91 3.13 -14.18 7.08
CA SER A 91 2.86 -14.02 8.52
C SER A 91 2.28 -15.29 9.17
N LYS A 92 1.63 -16.15 8.39
CA LYS A 92 1.02 -17.41 8.84
C LYS A 92 1.94 -18.63 8.73
N LEU A 93 3.13 -18.50 8.11
CA LEU A 93 4.07 -19.62 8.04
C LEU A 93 4.48 -20.07 9.44
N LYS A 94 4.67 -21.38 9.64
CA LYS A 94 4.92 -21.98 10.96
C LYS A 94 6.11 -21.37 11.71
N GLU A 95 7.13 -20.89 11.00
CA GLU A 95 8.28 -20.18 11.56
C GLU A 95 7.88 -18.87 12.26
N ASN A 96 6.78 -18.24 11.82
CA ASN A 96 6.20 -17.04 12.41
C ASN A 96 5.21 -17.30 13.56
N VAL A 97 4.76 -18.55 13.73
CA VAL A 97 3.80 -18.96 14.77
C VAL A 97 4.53 -19.66 15.93
N ALA A 98 5.66 -20.33 15.67
CA ALA A 98 6.33 -21.20 16.65
C ALA A 98 7.17 -20.46 17.73
N ARG A 99 7.54 -19.18 17.55
CA ARG A 99 8.28 -18.43 18.60
C ARG A 99 7.41 -17.81 19.67
N ASP A 100 6.08 -17.74 19.49
CA ASP A 100 5.19 -17.25 20.56
C ASP A 100 5.18 -18.20 21.77
N GLU A 101 5.66 -19.44 21.63
CA GLU A 101 5.63 -20.45 22.69
C GLU A 101 6.99 -20.79 23.33
N PHE A 102 8.13 -20.25 22.86
CA PHE A 102 9.43 -20.64 23.44
C PHE A 102 10.51 -19.55 23.47
N ASP A 103 10.97 -19.31 24.71
CA ASP A 103 12.24 -18.76 25.19
C ASP A 103 12.45 -17.24 25.23
N GLY A 104 12.60 -16.75 26.47
CA GLY A 104 12.96 -15.38 26.85
C GLY A 104 14.40 -15.01 26.51
N GLN A 105 14.76 -15.07 25.23
CA GLN A 105 16.01 -14.55 24.70
C GLN A 105 15.88 -13.06 24.34
N PRO A 106 16.97 -12.25 24.47
CA PRO A 106 16.93 -10.84 24.13
C PRO A 106 16.72 -10.67 22.63
N ILE A 107 15.86 -9.70 22.28
CA ILE A 107 15.57 -9.27 20.90
C ILE A 107 16.89 -8.91 20.21
N ALA A 108 17.33 -9.72 19.26
CA ALA A 108 18.54 -9.47 18.49
C ALA A 108 18.34 -8.29 17.53
N ASP A 109 19.23 -7.30 17.66
CA ASP A 109 19.53 -6.17 16.78
C ASP A 109 18.44 -5.77 15.77
N THR A 110 17.49 -4.97 16.27
CA THR A 110 16.79 -3.96 15.47
C THR A 110 17.80 -3.17 14.64
N PHE A 111 17.70 -3.22 13.31
CA PHE A 111 18.33 -2.23 12.45
C PHE A 111 17.76 -0.86 12.82
N VAL A 112 18.55 -0.11 13.58
CA VAL A 112 18.26 1.27 13.93
C VAL A 112 18.38 2.06 12.62
N GLN A 113 17.23 2.35 11.99
CA GLN A 113 17.15 3.40 10.98
C GLN A 113 17.91 4.62 11.51
N THR A 114 18.72 5.28 10.70
CA THR A 114 19.41 6.47 11.20
C THR A 114 18.35 7.49 11.65
N PRO A 115 18.62 8.29 12.69
CA PRO A 115 17.69 9.31 13.14
C PRO A 115 17.17 10.20 12.00
N GLU A 116 18.02 10.48 11.00
CA GLU A 116 17.68 11.26 9.82
C GLU A 116 16.69 10.54 8.90
N GLN A 117 16.86 9.24 8.66
CA GLN A 117 15.95 8.45 7.82
C GLN A 117 14.58 8.23 8.50
N LEU A 118 14.59 7.99 9.81
CA LEU A 118 13.37 7.98 10.63
C LEU A 118 12.64 9.32 10.56
N LEU A 119 13.40 10.41 10.64
CA LEU A 119 12.86 11.76 10.59
C LEU A 119 12.26 12.08 9.23
N GLU A 120 12.94 11.77 8.13
CA GLU A 120 12.44 11.98 6.76
C GLU A 120 11.19 11.15 6.47
N GLN A 121 11.20 9.87 6.85
CA GLN A 121 10.03 9.00 6.69
C GLN A 121 8.84 9.48 7.53
N LYS A 122 9.10 9.93 8.76
CA LYS A 122 8.09 10.51 9.63
C LYS A 122 7.55 11.83 9.08
N GLN A 123 8.41 12.70 8.55
CA GLN A 123 8.02 13.96 7.92
C GLN A 123 7.16 13.72 6.68
N TRP A 124 7.55 12.76 5.83
CA TRP A 124 6.75 12.37 4.68
C TRP A 124 5.39 11.78 5.07
N ALA A 125 5.36 10.87 6.05
CA ALA A 125 4.12 10.30 6.55
C ALA A 125 3.19 11.37 7.15
N GLN A 126 3.74 12.28 7.95
CA GLN A 126 3.02 13.42 8.51
C GLN A 126 2.51 14.37 7.42
N HIS A 127 3.30 14.59 6.37
CA HIS A 127 2.90 15.42 5.24
C HIS A 127 1.72 14.80 4.48
N VAL A 128 1.80 13.51 4.15
CA VAL A 128 0.72 12.79 3.47
C VAL A 128 -0.54 12.72 4.33
N GLU A 129 -0.40 12.44 5.62
CA GLU A 129 -1.53 12.42 6.56
C GLU A 129 -2.20 13.79 6.66
N LYS A 130 -1.41 14.86 6.82
CA LYS A 130 -1.91 16.25 6.85
C LYS A 130 -2.66 16.59 5.57
N LEU A 131 -2.09 16.28 4.41
CA LEU A 131 -2.70 16.55 3.11
C LEU A 131 -4.04 15.80 2.96
N LEU A 132 -4.10 14.53 3.38
CA LEU A 132 -5.35 13.76 3.35
C LEU A 132 -6.43 14.37 4.24
N TYR A 133 -6.07 14.84 5.44
CA TYR A 133 -7.01 15.53 6.33
C TYR A 133 -7.45 16.90 5.80
N GLU A 134 -6.55 17.68 5.20
CA GLU A 134 -6.86 18.96 4.58
C GLU A 134 -7.86 18.79 3.44
N VAL A 135 -7.60 17.82 2.56
CA VAL A 135 -8.46 17.49 1.42
C VAL A 135 -9.85 16.98 1.83
N ALA A 136 -9.96 16.38 3.02
CA ALA A 136 -11.20 15.87 3.57
C ALA A 136 -11.90 16.81 4.57
N SER A 137 -11.29 17.96 4.90
CA SER A 137 -11.67 18.79 6.06
C SER A 137 -13.09 19.37 6.02
N ASP A 138 -13.63 19.63 4.83
CA ASP A 138 -14.94 20.24 4.57
C ASP A 138 -16.06 19.21 4.29
N ASP A 139 -15.75 17.90 4.19
CA ASP A 139 -16.74 16.86 3.90
C ASP A 139 -16.62 15.73 4.95
N PRO A 140 -17.56 15.64 5.91
CA PRO A 140 -17.52 14.65 7.00
C PRO A 140 -17.41 13.20 6.52
N LEU A 141 -18.01 12.87 5.36
CA LEU A 141 -17.93 11.54 4.79
C LEU A 141 -16.51 11.24 4.27
N LEU A 142 -15.87 12.22 3.63
CA LEU A 142 -14.50 12.03 3.15
C LEU A 142 -13.54 11.86 4.30
N ARG A 143 -13.78 12.56 5.42
CA ARG A 143 -12.98 12.42 6.64
C ARG A 143 -13.01 11.00 7.17
N GLN A 144 -14.21 10.43 7.30
CA GLN A 144 -14.38 9.04 7.73
C GLN A 144 -13.73 8.04 6.76
N ILE A 145 -13.81 8.29 5.45
CA ILE A 145 -13.13 7.44 4.46
C ILE A 145 -11.59 7.53 4.59
N VAL A 146 -11.05 8.73 4.81
CA VAL A 146 -9.61 8.93 5.06
C VAL A 146 -9.17 8.23 6.34
N GLU A 147 -9.93 8.38 7.42
CA GLU A 147 -9.66 7.72 8.70
C GLU A 147 -9.60 6.19 8.53
N LEU A 148 -10.60 5.59 7.88
CA LEU A 148 -10.59 4.17 7.57
C LEU A 148 -9.41 3.76 6.69
N TRP A 149 -9.02 4.61 5.73
CA TRP A 149 -7.87 4.33 4.89
C TRP A 149 -6.54 4.34 5.66
N LEU A 150 -6.39 5.27 6.61
CA LEU A 150 -5.25 5.34 7.54
C LEU A 150 -5.24 4.14 8.50
N GLU A 151 -6.40 3.73 8.99
CA GLU A 151 -6.59 2.52 9.80
C GLU A 151 -6.34 1.24 9.01
N GLY A 152 -6.43 1.30 7.68
CA GLY A 152 -6.00 0.23 6.80
C GLY A 152 -7.06 -0.50 6.02
N TYR A 153 -8.28 -0.02 6.08
CA TYR A 153 -9.32 -0.43 5.15
C TYR A 153 -8.93 0.09 3.75
N ASP A 154 -8.79 -0.82 2.79
CA ASP A 154 -8.40 -0.53 1.41
C ASP A 154 -9.50 -0.94 0.41
N LYS A 155 -10.47 -1.75 0.86
CA LYS A 155 -11.61 -2.20 0.08
C LYS A 155 -12.83 -1.32 0.34
N PRO A 156 -13.47 -0.78 -0.72
CA PRO A 156 -14.70 -0.02 -0.58
C PRO A 156 -15.86 -0.81 0.05
N ALA A 157 -15.88 -2.14 -0.12
CA ALA A 157 -16.86 -3.01 0.53
C ALA A 157 -16.69 -3.02 2.06
N ASP A 158 -15.46 -3.24 2.53
CA ASP A 158 -15.15 -3.25 3.97
C ASP A 158 -15.43 -1.86 4.59
N MET A 159 -15.10 -0.78 3.88
CA MET A 159 -15.43 0.59 4.31
C MET A 159 -16.94 0.85 4.35
N ALA A 160 -17.67 0.34 3.35
CA ALA A 160 -19.13 0.48 3.27
C ALA A 160 -19.82 -0.25 4.43
N GLU A 161 -19.36 -1.46 4.74
CA GLU A 161 -19.82 -2.21 5.91
C GLU A 161 -19.51 -1.47 7.21
N HIS A 162 -18.28 -0.96 7.38
CA HIS A 162 -17.87 -0.25 8.59
C HIS A 162 -18.66 1.05 8.82
N LEU A 163 -18.96 1.80 7.76
CA LEU A 163 -19.70 3.07 7.85
C LEU A 163 -21.22 2.91 7.75
N GLY A 164 -21.72 1.69 7.51
CA GLY A 164 -23.15 1.46 7.24
C GLY A 164 -23.64 2.19 5.98
N LEU A 165 -22.79 2.30 4.96
CA LEU A 165 -23.06 2.99 3.70
C LEU A 165 -23.12 2.00 2.53
N SER A 166 -23.56 2.47 1.36
CA SER A 166 -23.41 1.70 0.13
C SER A 166 -22.00 1.82 -0.43
N VAL A 167 -21.52 0.75 -1.06
CA VAL A 167 -20.23 0.74 -1.80
C VAL A 167 -20.18 1.84 -2.85
N GLU A 168 -21.31 2.11 -3.52
CA GLU A 168 -21.49 3.23 -4.45
C GLU A 168 -21.09 4.58 -3.83
N ARG A 169 -21.54 4.83 -2.59
CA ARG A 169 -21.31 6.07 -1.86
C ARG A 169 -19.85 6.20 -1.43
N ILE A 170 -19.22 5.10 -1.00
CA ILE A 170 -17.77 5.07 -0.74
C ILE A 170 -16.99 5.41 -2.01
N ASN A 171 -17.32 4.79 -3.14
CA ASN A 171 -16.66 5.03 -4.42
C ASN A 171 -16.81 6.49 -4.90
N VAL A 172 -17.97 7.12 -4.69
CA VAL A 172 -18.13 8.56 -4.94
C VAL A 172 -17.20 9.39 -4.04
N GLY A 173 -17.08 9.02 -2.76
CA GLY A 173 -16.18 9.67 -1.81
C GLY A 173 -14.71 9.55 -2.21
N LEU A 174 -14.23 8.35 -2.52
CA LEU A 174 -12.87 8.10 -3.00
C LEU A 174 -12.54 8.90 -4.27
N ARG A 175 -13.48 8.98 -5.22
CA ARG A 175 -13.33 9.83 -6.43
C ARG A 175 -13.26 11.33 -6.11
N LYS A 176 -13.96 11.80 -5.08
CA LYS A 176 -13.83 13.20 -4.62
C LYS A 176 -12.45 13.45 -4.00
N ILE A 177 -11.97 12.57 -3.11
CA ILE A 177 -10.64 12.68 -2.49
C ILE A 177 -9.55 12.73 -3.56
N SER A 178 -9.58 11.80 -4.53
CA SER A 178 -8.62 11.75 -5.63
C SER A 178 -8.59 13.06 -6.45
N ARG A 179 -9.77 13.60 -6.81
CA ARG A 179 -9.85 14.88 -7.56
C ARG A 179 -9.28 16.05 -6.77
N ARG A 180 -9.54 16.13 -5.47
CA ARG A 180 -9.02 17.20 -4.63
C ARG A 180 -7.52 17.09 -4.39
N LEU A 181 -6.98 15.89 -4.21
CA LEU A 181 -5.53 15.65 -4.18
C LEU A 181 -4.84 16.11 -5.47
N HIS A 182 -5.44 15.83 -6.63
CA HIS A 182 -4.92 16.30 -7.91
C HIS A 182 -4.95 17.83 -8.04
N ALA A 183 -6.03 18.48 -7.57
CA ALA A 183 -6.14 19.93 -7.57
C ALA A 183 -5.08 20.58 -6.68
N GLU A 184 -4.85 20.04 -5.48
CA GLU A 184 -3.85 20.56 -4.54
C GLU A 184 -2.42 20.40 -5.09
N ASN A 185 -2.09 19.23 -5.65
CA ASN A 185 -0.78 19.00 -6.27
C ASN A 185 -0.53 19.91 -7.48
N THR A 186 -1.59 20.26 -8.22
CA THR A 186 -1.50 21.24 -9.32
C THR A 186 -1.24 22.66 -8.78
N ARG A 187 -1.88 23.03 -7.67
CA ARG A 187 -1.71 24.33 -7.02
C ARG A 187 -0.30 24.52 -6.47
N SER A 188 0.24 23.52 -5.76
CA SER A 188 1.61 23.59 -5.20
C SER A 188 2.69 23.73 -6.28
N LYS A 189 2.48 23.15 -7.48
CA LYS A 189 3.42 23.31 -8.61
C LYS A 189 3.41 24.73 -9.20
N ILE A 190 2.27 25.40 -9.20
CA ILE A 190 2.14 26.78 -9.70
C ILE A 190 2.81 27.77 -8.72
N GLU A 191 2.59 27.58 -7.42
CA GLU A 191 3.18 28.41 -6.37
C GLU A 191 4.71 28.26 -6.27
N ALA A 192 5.27 27.09 -6.60
CA ALA A 192 6.72 26.88 -6.64
C ALA A 192 7.44 27.48 -7.88
N THR A 193 6.67 27.92 -8.89
CA THR A 193 7.21 28.48 -10.15
C THR A 193 7.09 30.01 -10.21
N THR A 194 6.48 30.63 -9.18
CA THR A 194 6.28 32.08 -9.05
C THR A 194 7.22 32.63 -7.99
#